data_AF-A0A6C8GR35-F1
#
_entry.id   AF-A0A6C8GR35-F1
#
_cell.length_a   1.000
_cell.length_b   1.000
_cell.length_c   1.000
_cell.angle_alpha   90.00
_cell.angle_beta   90.00
_cell.angle_gamma   90.00
#
_symmetry.space_group_name_H-M   'P 1'
#
loop_
_entity.id
_entity.type
_entity.pdbx_description
1 polymer ?
#
loop_
_entity_poly.entity_id
_entity_poly.type
_entity_poly.pdbx_seq_one_letter_code
_entity_poly.pdbx_strand_id
1 'polypeptide(L)'
;ARQQQLAKTQAVSQQDLDTAATEMAVKQARIGTIDAQIKRNRASLDTAKTNLEYTRIVAPMAGEVTQITTLQGQTVIAAQQAPNILTLADMSTMLVKAQVSEADVIHLRAGQKAWFTIAGDPQTRYEGVLKDILPTPEKINDAIFYYARFEVPNPKRILRLDMTAQVYIQLMDVKNVLIIPLAALGEPVGGNRYKVALLRNGEKREREVIIGERNDTDVEVVKGLEAGDEVIIGESRPGATP
;
A
#
# COMPACT_ATOMS: atom_id res chain seq x y z
N ALA A 1 34.94 12.73 -61.65
CA ALA A 1 34.12 12.41 -62.84
C ALA A 1 34.67 13.05 -64.12
N ARG A 2 34.50 14.36 -64.39
CA ARG A 2 34.91 15.00 -65.66
C ARG A 2 36.42 14.92 -65.97
N GLN A 3 37.27 15.22 -64.99
CA GLN A 3 38.74 15.17 -65.17
C GLN A 3 39.26 13.74 -65.35
N GLN A 4 38.76 12.76 -64.58
CA GLN A 4 39.10 11.34 -64.75
C GLN A 4 38.72 10.80 -66.14
N GLN A 5 37.66 11.32 -66.75
CA GLN A 5 37.20 10.90 -68.07
C GLN A 5 38.04 11.51 -69.19
N LEU A 6 38.56 12.73 -68.99
CA LEU A 6 39.51 13.39 -69.90
C LEU A 6 40.94 12.81 -69.77
N ALA A 7 41.31 12.31 -68.59
CA ALA A 7 42.58 11.64 -68.35
C ALA A 7 42.71 10.29 -69.07
N LYS A 8 41.60 9.54 -69.17
CA LYS A 8 41.55 8.30 -69.98
C LYS A 8 41.82 8.56 -71.46
N THR A 9 41.54 9.78 -71.93
CA THR A 9 41.81 10.25 -73.30
C THR A 9 43.14 11.01 -73.43
N GLN A 10 44.02 10.97 -72.42
CA GLN A 10 45.31 11.69 -72.34
C GLN A 10 45.21 13.22 -72.51
N ALA A 11 44.04 13.81 -72.30
CA ALA A 11 43.80 15.24 -72.55
C ALA A 11 44.13 16.16 -71.36
N VAL A 12 44.59 15.62 -70.23
CA VAL A 12 44.91 16.35 -68.99
C VAL A 12 46.08 15.72 -68.23
N SER A 13 46.82 16.55 -67.49
CA SER A 13 48.00 16.14 -66.71
C SER A 13 47.63 15.33 -65.46
N GLN A 14 48.51 14.43 -65.01
CA GLN A 14 48.34 13.71 -63.74
C GLN A 14 48.25 14.66 -62.54
N GLN A 15 48.98 15.78 -62.59
CA GLN A 15 48.94 16.82 -61.55
C GLN A 15 47.55 17.45 -61.39
N ASP A 16 46.82 17.65 -62.49
CA ASP A 16 45.47 18.22 -62.47
C ASP A 16 44.45 17.24 -61.88
N LEU A 17 44.67 15.93 -62.10
CA LEU A 17 43.85 14.87 -61.50
C LEU A 17 44.05 14.77 -60.00
N ASP A 18 45.29 14.79 -59.54
CA ASP A 18 45.62 14.74 -58.11
C ASP A 18 45.10 15.97 -57.38
N THR A 19 45.20 17.14 -58.02
CA THR A 19 44.62 18.39 -57.51
C THR A 19 43.10 18.28 -57.37
N ALA A 20 42.40 17.81 -58.42
CA ALA A 20 40.96 17.64 -58.39
C ALA A 20 40.50 16.56 -57.37
N ALA A 21 41.27 15.48 -57.21
CA ALA A 21 41.00 14.43 -56.22
C ALA A 21 41.18 14.96 -54.78
N THR A 22 42.24 15.71 -54.54
CA THR A 22 42.51 16.35 -53.24
C THR A 22 41.44 17.39 -52.91
N GLU A 23 41.05 18.22 -53.89
CA GLU A 23 39.99 19.22 -53.70
C GLU A 23 38.64 18.57 -53.40
N MET A 24 38.30 17.47 -54.08
CA MET A 24 37.11 16.67 -53.79
C MET A 24 37.17 16.09 -52.38
N ALA A 25 38.31 15.54 -51.94
CA ALA A 25 38.49 15.01 -50.60
C ALA A 25 38.33 16.09 -49.51
N VAL A 26 38.90 17.29 -49.73
CA VAL A 26 38.75 18.45 -48.83
C VAL A 26 37.29 18.89 -48.76
N LYS A 27 36.59 18.99 -49.89
CA LYS A 27 35.15 19.34 -49.91
C LYS A 27 34.30 18.28 -49.23
N GLN A 28 34.60 17.00 -49.42
CA GLN A 28 33.89 15.89 -48.77
C GLN A 28 34.10 15.91 -47.25
N ALA A 29 35.33 16.14 -46.79
CA ALA A 29 35.63 16.32 -45.37
C ALA A 29 34.90 17.54 -44.80
N ARG A 30 34.80 18.64 -45.57
CA ARG A 30 34.07 19.85 -45.17
C ARG A 30 32.56 19.58 -45.00
N ILE A 31 31.96 18.76 -45.86
CA ILE A 31 30.57 18.31 -45.69
C ILE A 31 30.43 17.54 -44.37
N GLY A 32 31.32 16.58 -44.10
CA GLY A 32 31.31 15.82 -42.84
C GLY A 32 31.42 16.71 -41.60
N THR A 33 32.26 17.75 -41.64
CA THR A 33 32.38 18.75 -40.56
C THR A 33 31.09 19.56 -40.39
N ILE A 34 30.47 20.00 -41.48
CA ILE A 34 29.20 20.74 -41.44
C ILE A 34 28.08 19.84 -40.89
N ASP A 35 28.03 18.57 -41.30
CA ASP A 35 27.04 17.61 -40.80
C ASP A 35 27.21 17.36 -39.29
N ALA A 36 28.45 17.23 -38.82
CA ALA A 36 28.75 17.14 -37.39
C ALA A 36 28.31 18.40 -36.63
N GLN A 37 28.54 19.59 -37.21
CA GLN A 37 28.10 20.87 -36.65
C GLN A 37 26.57 20.98 -36.60
N ILE A 38 25.87 20.53 -37.64
CA ILE A 38 24.41 20.48 -37.69
C ILE A 38 23.88 19.54 -36.60
N LYS A 39 24.46 18.34 -36.43
CA LYS A 39 24.09 17.41 -35.36
C LYS A 39 24.29 18.03 -33.98
N ARG A 40 25.42 18.71 -33.74
CA ARG A 40 25.68 19.42 -32.48
C ARG A 40 24.65 20.52 -32.21
N ASN A 41 24.34 21.32 -33.23
CA ASN A 41 23.37 22.40 -33.09
C ASN A 41 21.94 21.87 -32.86
N ARG A 42 21.58 20.75 -33.49
CA ARG A 42 20.29 20.06 -33.23
C ARG A 42 20.21 19.58 -31.78
N ALA A 43 21.26 18.92 -31.27
CA ALA A 43 21.29 18.52 -29.87
C ALA A 43 21.15 19.72 -28.91
N SER A 44 21.81 20.85 -29.22
CA SER A 44 21.66 22.08 -28.43
C SER A 44 20.24 22.66 -28.50
N LEU A 45 19.59 22.58 -29.65
CA LEU A 45 18.20 23.01 -29.81
C LEU A 45 17.25 22.12 -28.99
N ASP A 46 17.48 20.81 -29.00
CA ASP A 46 16.65 19.87 -28.23
C ASP A 46 16.81 20.10 -26.73
N THR A 47 18.03 20.33 -26.24
CA THR A 47 18.26 20.75 -24.84
C THR A 47 17.52 22.04 -24.49
N ALA A 48 17.53 23.04 -25.38
CA ALA A 48 16.81 24.29 -25.15
C ALA A 48 15.28 24.08 -25.13
N LYS A 49 14.74 23.17 -25.95
CA LYS A 49 13.32 22.80 -25.93
C LYS A 49 12.94 22.08 -24.64
N THR A 50 13.76 21.12 -24.19
CA THR A 50 13.53 20.42 -22.92
C THR A 50 13.53 21.39 -21.72
N ASN A 51 14.43 22.37 -21.72
CA ASN A 51 14.44 23.41 -20.68
C ASN A 51 13.16 24.27 -20.71
N LEU A 52 12.60 24.53 -21.89
CA LEU A 52 11.31 25.21 -22.01
C LEU A 52 10.16 24.31 -21.53
N GLU A 53 10.18 23.02 -21.83
CA GLU A 53 9.17 22.06 -21.35
C GLU A 53 9.13 21.96 -19.83
N TYR A 54 10.29 22.02 -19.16
CA TYR A 54 10.37 22.06 -17.69
C TYR A 54 9.68 23.27 -17.06
N THR A 55 9.42 24.35 -17.82
CA THR A 55 8.62 25.50 -17.32
C THR A 55 7.13 25.17 -17.19
N ARG A 56 6.65 24.13 -17.88
CA ARG A 56 5.27 23.65 -17.80
C ARG A 56 5.21 22.39 -16.96
N ILE A 57 4.73 22.53 -15.74
CA ILE A 57 4.49 21.40 -14.84
C ILE A 57 3.22 20.68 -15.29
N VAL A 58 3.36 19.39 -15.63
CA VAL A 58 2.24 18.51 -16.01
C VAL A 58 2.02 17.47 -14.91
N ALA A 59 0.77 17.03 -14.75
CA ALA A 59 0.44 15.99 -13.78
C ALA A 59 1.00 14.64 -14.25
N PRO A 60 1.75 13.89 -13.41
CA PRO A 60 2.29 12.58 -13.77
C PRO A 60 1.22 11.48 -13.83
N MET A 61 0.08 11.68 -13.17
CA MET A 61 -1.04 10.76 -13.13
C MET A 61 -2.37 11.52 -13.00
N ALA A 62 -3.47 10.86 -13.35
CA ALA A 62 -4.80 11.36 -13.03
C ALA A 62 -5.04 11.28 -11.51
N GLY A 63 -5.75 12.27 -10.96
CA GLY A 63 -6.04 12.35 -9.54
C GLY A 63 -6.67 13.69 -9.18
N GLU A 64 -6.91 13.89 -7.89
CA GLU A 64 -7.39 15.14 -7.32
C GLU A 64 -6.23 15.89 -6.66
N VAL A 65 -6.23 17.22 -6.76
CA VAL A 65 -5.24 18.06 -6.08
C VAL A 65 -5.58 18.10 -4.60
N THR A 66 -4.74 17.50 -3.76
CA THR A 66 -4.98 17.38 -2.32
C THR A 66 -4.44 18.58 -1.57
N GLN A 67 -3.32 19.14 -2.03
CA GLN A 67 -2.66 20.26 -1.39
C GLN A 67 -1.95 21.14 -2.42
N ILE A 68 -2.11 22.45 -2.28
CA ILE A 68 -1.32 23.45 -2.99
C ILE A 68 -0.30 24.00 -1.99
N THR A 69 0.97 23.70 -2.20
CA THR A 69 2.05 24.10 -1.30
C THR A 69 2.65 25.45 -1.70
N THR A 70 2.79 25.69 -3.01
CA THR A 70 3.31 26.96 -3.54
C THR A 70 2.17 27.78 -4.15
N LEU A 71 2.03 29.02 -3.71
CA LEU A 71 1.01 29.94 -4.20
C LEU A 71 1.47 30.68 -5.46
N GLN A 72 0.51 31.11 -6.27
CA GLN A 72 0.79 31.89 -7.46
C GLN A 72 1.56 33.17 -7.11
N GLY A 73 2.64 33.44 -7.86
CA GLY A 73 3.50 34.62 -7.67
C GLY A 73 4.66 34.43 -6.70
N GLN A 74 4.77 33.28 -6.03
CA GLN A 74 5.94 32.96 -5.21
C GLN A 74 7.14 32.59 -6.08
N THR A 75 8.32 33.09 -5.70
CA THR A 75 9.59 32.70 -6.32
C THR A 75 10.00 31.32 -5.83
N VAL A 76 10.26 30.39 -6.75
CA VAL A 76 10.75 29.04 -6.46
C VAL A 76 12.19 28.87 -6.95
N ILE A 77 13.02 28.22 -6.14
CA ILE A 77 14.42 27.95 -6.48
C ILE A 77 14.64 26.44 -6.41
N ALA A 78 14.84 25.79 -7.57
CA ALA A 78 14.99 24.34 -7.68
C ALA A 78 16.46 23.86 -7.68
N ALA A 79 17.37 24.63 -7.08
CA ALA A 79 18.81 24.38 -7.20
C ALA A 79 19.33 23.27 -6.27
N GLN A 80 18.74 23.09 -5.07
CA GLN A 80 19.21 22.11 -4.07
C GLN A 80 18.20 21.00 -3.80
N GLN A 81 16.92 21.33 -3.80
CA GLN A 81 15.82 20.39 -3.58
C GLN A 81 14.70 20.72 -4.57
N ALA A 82 14.02 19.70 -5.06
CA ALA A 82 12.83 19.89 -5.89
C ALA A 82 11.71 20.48 -5.01
N PRO A 83 11.22 21.70 -5.28
CA PRO A 83 10.17 22.30 -4.47
C PRO A 83 8.86 21.54 -4.68
N ASN A 84 8.12 21.31 -3.61
CA ASN A 84 6.76 20.78 -3.71
C ASN A 84 5.82 21.93 -4.13
N ILE A 85 5.28 21.84 -5.35
CA ILE A 85 4.33 22.84 -5.88
C ILE A 85 2.91 22.46 -5.48
N LEU A 86 2.54 21.21 -5.78
CA LEU A 86 1.22 20.65 -5.57
C LEU A 86 1.33 19.15 -5.30
N THR A 87 0.41 18.63 -4.49
CA THR A 87 0.28 17.20 -4.22
C THR A 87 -0.99 16.70 -4.89
N LEU A 88 -0.87 15.58 -5.61
CA LEU A 88 -1.95 14.89 -6.30
C LEU A 88 -2.15 13.52 -5.66
N ALA A 89 -3.40 13.09 -5.50
CA ALA A 89 -3.71 11.73 -5.08
C ALA A 89 -4.89 11.17 -5.86
N ASP A 90 -4.84 9.87 -6.14
CA ASP A 90 -6.01 9.13 -6.60
C ASP A 90 -6.85 8.73 -5.39
N MET A 91 -8.07 9.26 -5.31
CA MET A 91 -9.02 8.98 -4.21
C MET A 91 -10.07 7.93 -4.59
N SER A 92 -9.96 7.30 -5.76
CA SER A 92 -10.89 6.26 -6.22
C SER A 92 -10.80 4.98 -5.38
N THR A 93 -9.60 4.65 -4.91
CA THR A 93 -9.31 3.51 -4.05
C THR A 93 -8.49 4.00 -2.87
N MET A 94 -8.98 3.75 -1.66
CA MET A 94 -8.31 4.13 -0.44
C MET A 94 -7.49 2.96 0.08
N LEU A 95 -6.29 3.26 0.56
CA LEU A 95 -5.48 2.31 1.29
C LEU A 95 -5.56 2.65 2.77
N VAL A 96 -6.12 1.72 3.54
CA VAL A 96 -6.20 1.87 4.99
C VAL A 96 -4.95 1.24 5.60
N LYS A 97 -4.33 1.95 6.55
CA LYS A 97 -3.18 1.49 7.31
C LYS A 97 -3.64 1.22 8.74
N ALA A 98 -3.83 -0.06 9.09
CA ALA A 98 -4.13 -0.47 10.45
C ALA A 98 -2.83 -0.70 11.23
N GLN A 99 -2.70 -0.06 12.39
CA GLN A 99 -1.60 -0.32 13.31
C GLN A 99 -1.93 -1.56 14.14
N VAL A 100 -1.07 -2.57 14.07
CA VAL A 100 -1.21 -3.86 14.77
C VAL A 100 -0.03 -4.03 15.71
N SER A 101 -0.29 -4.46 16.94
CA SER A 101 0.75 -4.73 17.94
C SER A 101 1.68 -5.87 17.50
N GLU A 102 2.96 -5.82 17.88
CA GLU A 102 3.92 -6.91 17.66
C GLU A 102 3.42 -8.25 18.22
N ALA A 103 2.65 -8.25 19.31
CA ALA A 103 2.09 -9.47 19.89
C ALA A 103 1.07 -10.16 18.96
N ASP A 104 0.33 -9.37 18.19
CA ASP A 104 -0.80 -9.86 17.39
C ASP A 104 -0.41 -10.13 15.93
N VAL A 105 0.61 -9.43 15.41
CA VAL A 105 1.02 -9.51 13.99
C VAL A 105 1.35 -10.94 13.53
N ILE A 106 1.79 -11.82 14.45
CA ILE A 106 2.14 -13.22 14.18
C ILE A 106 0.91 -14.03 13.74
N HIS A 107 -0.29 -13.63 14.19
CA HIS A 107 -1.55 -14.30 13.87
C HIS A 107 -2.20 -13.77 12.58
N LEU A 108 -1.70 -12.66 12.03
CA LEU A 108 -2.25 -12.07 10.82
C LEU A 108 -1.64 -12.71 9.57
N ARG A 109 -2.48 -12.90 8.56
CA ARG A 109 -2.08 -13.44 7.25
C ARG A 109 -2.75 -12.67 6.13
N ALA A 110 -2.01 -12.38 5.07
CA ALA A 110 -2.56 -11.80 3.85
C ALA A 110 -3.73 -12.68 3.32
N GLY A 111 -4.79 -12.03 2.86
CA GLY A 111 -6.03 -12.68 2.44
C GLY A 111 -7.11 -12.79 3.52
N GLN A 112 -6.82 -12.47 4.78
CA GLN A 112 -7.85 -12.38 5.82
C GLN A 112 -8.89 -11.30 5.50
N LYS A 113 -10.15 -11.59 5.83
CA LYS A 113 -11.23 -10.61 5.73
C LYS A 113 -11.06 -9.57 6.84
N ALA A 114 -11.22 -8.30 6.48
CA ALA A 114 -11.23 -7.22 7.43
C ALA A 114 -12.38 -6.27 7.12
N TRP A 115 -12.86 -5.58 8.12
CA TRP A 115 -13.77 -4.46 7.92
C TRP A 115 -13.36 -3.31 8.83
N PHE A 116 -13.77 -2.11 8.47
CA PHE A 116 -13.55 -0.94 9.31
C PHE A 116 -14.79 -0.06 9.34
N THR A 117 -14.83 0.75 10.37
CA THR A 117 -15.78 1.85 10.51
C THR A 117 -15.00 3.15 10.66
N ILE A 118 -15.63 4.27 10.33
CA ILE A 118 -15.04 5.60 10.50
C ILE A 118 -15.68 6.29 11.70
N ALA A 119 -14.92 7.12 12.41
CA ALA A 119 -15.42 7.81 13.60
C ALA A 119 -16.66 8.68 13.32
N GLY A 120 -16.76 9.24 12.10
CA GLY A 120 -17.90 10.05 11.67
C GLY A 120 -19.15 9.26 11.25
N ASP A 121 -19.02 7.95 11.02
CA ASP A 121 -20.13 7.05 10.70
C ASP A 121 -19.83 5.63 11.21
N PRO A 122 -20.10 5.36 12.50
CA PRO A 122 -19.83 4.06 13.11
C PRO A 122 -20.76 2.94 12.63
N GLN A 123 -21.87 3.27 11.97
CA GLN A 123 -22.87 2.28 11.54
C GLN A 123 -22.50 1.67 10.19
N THR A 124 -21.88 2.45 9.30
CA THR A 124 -21.45 1.95 7.99
C THR A 124 -20.16 1.16 8.10
N ARG A 125 -20.25 -0.12 7.73
CA ARG A 125 -19.09 -1.01 7.62
C ARG A 125 -18.55 -1.01 6.20
N TYR A 126 -17.24 -0.84 6.09
CA TYR A 126 -16.51 -0.96 4.84
C TYR A 126 -15.69 -2.24 4.88
N GLU A 127 -16.01 -3.16 3.98
CA GLU A 127 -15.32 -4.44 3.89
C GLU A 127 -14.09 -4.35 2.99
N GLY A 128 -13.06 -5.11 3.35
CA GLY A 128 -11.81 -5.20 2.61
C GLY A 128 -11.10 -6.52 2.88
N VAL A 129 -10.03 -6.75 2.15
CA VAL A 129 -9.16 -7.91 2.33
C VAL A 129 -7.76 -7.41 2.69
N LEU A 130 -7.15 -8.03 3.69
CA LEU A 130 -5.78 -7.74 4.09
C LEU A 130 -4.85 -8.05 2.92
N LYS A 131 -4.25 -7.01 2.33
CA LYS A 131 -3.35 -7.12 1.18
C LYS A 131 -1.99 -7.62 1.62
N ASP A 132 -1.38 -6.91 2.57
CA ASP A 132 -0.10 -7.25 3.13
C ASP A 132 0.13 -6.56 4.48
N ILE A 133 1.23 -6.97 5.13
CA ILE A 133 1.71 -6.41 6.38
C ILE A 133 3.10 -5.86 6.07
N LEU A 134 3.34 -4.58 6.36
CA LEU A 134 4.63 -3.96 6.15
C LEU A 134 5.66 -4.57 7.11
N PRO A 135 6.83 -5.02 6.61
CA PRO A 135 7.84 -5.65 7.46
C PRO A 135 8.60 -4.66 8.34
N THR A 136 8.55 -3.37 8.01
CA THR A 136 9.20 -2.32 8.78
C THR A 136 8.26 -1.87 9.90
N PRO A 137 8.63 -2.06 11.18
CA PRO A 137 7.82 -1.60 12.29
C PRO A 137 7.95 -0.09 12.50
N GLU A 138 6.98 0.48 13.21
CA GLU A 138 7.04 1.81 13.78
C GLU A 138 7.02 1.72 15.31
N LYS A 139 7.93 2.45 15.97
CA LYS A 139 8.01 2.51 17.42
C LYS A 139 7.31 3.76 17.93
N ILE A 140 6.25 3.59 18.71
CA ILE A 140 5.45 4.69 19.28
C ILE A 140 5.39 4.47 20.79
N ASN A 141 5.94 5.41 21.59
CA ASN A 141 5.93 5.34 23.06
C ASN A 141 6.40 3.99 23.62
N ASP A 142 7.55 3.50 23.12
CA ASP A 142 8.13 2.20 23.48
C ASP A 142 7.35 0.94 23.09
N ALA A 143 6.19 1.09 22.45
CA ALA A 143 5.47 -0.01 21.81
C ALA A 143 5.82 -0.13 20.32
N ILE A 144 5.96 -1.37 19.86
CA ILE A 144 6.27 -1.72 18.47
C ILE A 144 4.97 -2.07 17.73
N PHE A 145 4.72 -1.38 16.62
CA PHE A 145 3.57 -1.60 15.76
C PHE A 145 3.98 -1.95 14.34
N TYR A 146 3.18 -2.78 13.69
CA TYR A 146 3.29 -3.12 12.27
C TYR A 146 2.05 -2.62 11.53
N TYR A 147 2.23 -2.22 10.27
CA TYR A 147 1.13 -1.73 9.45
C TYR A 147 0.54 -2.84 8.59
N ALA A 148 -0.72 -3.18 8.87
CA ALA A 148 -1.55 -4.01 8.00
C ALA A 148 -2.28 -3.11 6.98
N ARG A 149 -2.16 -3.42 5.68
CA ARG A 149 -2.76 -2.62 4.60
C ARG A 149 -3.90 -3.36 3.93
N PHE A 150 -4.98 -2.65 3.65
CA PHE A 150 -6.08 -3.17 2.84
C PHE A 150 -6.63 -2.09 1.91
N GLU A 151 -7.10 -2.53 0.74
CA GLU A 151 -7.62 -1.66 -0.31
C GLU A 151 -9.14 -1.64 -0.27
N VAL A 152 -9.69 -0.43 -0.38
CA VAL A 152 -11.13 -0.19 -0.21
C VAL A 152 -11.59 0.74 -1.34
N PRO A 153 -12.52 0.29 -2.20
CA PRO A 153 -13.11 1.16 -3.21
C PRO A 153 -13.85 2.34 -2.57
N ASN A 154 -13.65 3.54 -3.09
CA ASN A 154 -14.28 4.78 -2.60
C ASN A 154 -15.11 5.46 -3.71
N PRO A 155 -16.12 4.77 -4.28
CA PRO A 155 -16.87 5.29 -5.43
C PRO A 155 -17.66 6.57 -5.12
N LYS A 156 -18.12 6.72 -3.88
CA LYS A 156 -18.87 7.91 -3.42
C LYS A 156 -17.96 9.04 -2.94
N ARG A 157 -16.64 8.85 -2.92
CA ARG A 157 -15.64 9.81 -2.42
C ARG A 157 -15.93 10.34 -1.01
N ILE A 158 -16.47 9.48 -0.15
CA ILE A 158 -16.81 9.83 1.24
C ILE A 158 -15.55 9.76 2.11
N LEU A 159 -14.69 8.77 1.85
CA LEU A 159 -13.44 8.59 2.57
C LEU A 159 -12.43 9.65 2.12
N ARG A 160 -11.80 10.31 3.09
CA ARG A 160 -10.75 11.31 2.87
C ARG A 160 -9.42 10.83 3.44
N LEU A 161 -8.34 11.49 3.04
CA LEU A 161 -7.01 11.25 3.57
C LEU A 161 -6.97 11.52 5.09
N ASP A 162 -6.13 10.76 5.78
CA ASP A 162 -5.85 10.88 7.21
C ASP A 162 -7.08 10.80 8.15
N MET A 163 -8.17 10.18 7.68
CA MET A 163 -9.31 9.86 8.55
C MET A 163 -8.98 8.70 9.50
N THR A 164 -9.42 8.83 10.75
CA THR A 164 -9.34 7.74 11.73
C THR A 164 -10.39 6.67 11.44
N ALA A 165 -9.93 5.42 11.38
CA ALA A 165 -10.76 4.25 11.18
C ALA A 165 -10.56 3.26 12.32
N GLN A 166 -11.65 2.66 12.80
CA GLN A 166 -11.60 1.50 13.69
C GLN A 166 -11.60 0.24 12.83
N VAL A 167 -10.52 -0.53 12.91
CA VAL A 167 -10.32 -1.70 12.05
C VAL A 167 -10.54 -2.99 12.83
N TYR A 168 -11.25 -3.91 12.22
CA TYR A 168 -11.51 -5.25 12.71
C TYR A 168 -10.98 -6.25 11.69
N ILE A 169 -10.01 -7.06 12.10
CA ILE A 169 -9.39 -8.08 11.24
C ILE A 169 -9.87 -9.44 11.74
N GLN A 170 -10.45 -10.23 10.84
CA GLN A 170 -10.91 -11.56 11.18
C GLN A 170 -9.71 -12.51 11.28
N LEU A 171 -9.34 -12.87 12.50
CA LEU A 171 -8.25 -13.82 12.76
C LEU A 171 -8.64 -15.25 12.42
N MET A 172 -9.82 -15.68 12.88
CA MET A 172 -10.34 -17.03 12.70
C MET A 172 -11.84 -17.02 12.41
N ASP A 173 -12.30 -18.00 11.65
CA ASP A 173 -13.72 -18.30 11.38
C ASP A 173 -13.95 -19.78 11.68
N VAL A 174 -14.36 -20.07 12.91
CA VAL A 174 -14.64 -21.45 13.34
C VAL A 174 -16.14 -21.66 13.33
N LYS A 175 -16.62 -22.60 12.50
CA LYS A 175 -18.04 -22.90 12.31
C LYS A 175 -18.40 -24.23 12.96
N ASN A 176 -19.66 -24.35 13.37
CA ASN A 176 -20.22 -25.56 13.99
C ASN A 176 -19.48 -25.97 15.27
N VAL A 177 -19.14 -25.00 16.11
CA VAL A 177 -18.52 -25.23 17.42
C VAL A 177 -19.47 -24.86 18.53
N LEU A 178 -19.35 -25.58 19.66
CA LEU A 178 -20.09 -25.25 20.86
C LEU A 178 -19.35 -24.14 21.59
N ILE A 179 -20.04 -23.03 21.85
CA ILE A 179 -19.52 -21.92 22.62
C ILE A 179 -20.29 -21.79 23.92
N ILE A 180 -19.61 -21.37 24.96
CA ILE A 180 -20.24 -20.93 26.21
C ILE A 180 -19.78 -19.50 26.51
N PRO A 181 -20.62 -18.67 27.13
CA PRO A 181 -20.19 -17.35 27.59
C PRO A 181 -19.02 -17.48 28.57
N LEU A 182 -18.07 -16.55 28.51
CA LEU A 182 -16.92 -16.54 29.41
C LEU A 182 -17.34 -16.50 30.90
N ALA A 183 -18.51 -15.91 31.19
CA ALA A 183 -19.11 -15.87 32.53
C ALA A 183 -19.53 -17.25 33.08
N ALA A 184 -19.77 -18.24 32.21
CA ALA A 184 -20.06 -19.62 32.62
C ALA A 184 -18.81 -20.48 32.84
N LEU A 185 -17.63 -19.96 32.49
CA LEU A 185 -16.37 -20.66 32.67
C LEU A 185 -15.96 -20.60 34.14
N GLY A 186 -15.94 -21.75 34.81
CA GLY A 186 -15.56 -21.85 36.22
C GLY A 186 -14.05 -21.96 36.43
N GLU A 187 -13.66 -22.58 37.54
CA GLU A 187 -12.25 -22.62 37.95
C GLU A 187 -11.39 -23.48 37.00
N PRO A 188 -10.14 -23.03 36.72
CA PRO A 188 -9.18 -23.81 35.96
C PRO A 188 -8.71 -25.02 36.76
N VAL A 189 -8.76 -26.20 36.15
CA VAL A 189 -8.22 -27.46 36.71
C VAL A 189 -6.77 -27.67 36.28
N GLY A 190 -6.36 -27.06 35.17
CA GLY A 190 -4.98 -27.05 34.66
C GLY A 190 -4.90 -27.06 33.13
N GLY A 191 -3.99 -26.28 32.57
CA GLY A 191 -3.89 -26.08 31.11
C GLY A 191 -5.21 -25.53 30.54
N ASN A 192 -5.72 -26.15 29.48
CA ASN A 192 -7.00 -25.80 28.85
C ASN A 192 -8.23 -26.49 29.48
N ARG A 193 -8.13 -27.00 30.72
CA ARG A 193 -9.24 -27.69 31.40
C ARG A 193 -9.88 -26.80 32.44
N TYR A 194 -11.20 -26.70 32.37
CA TYR A 194 -12.02 -25.85 33.25
C TYR A 194 -13.22 -26.62 33.75
N LYS A 195 -13.73 -26.25 34.93
CA LYS A 195 -15.03 -26.74 35.41
C LYS A 195 -16.14 -25.83 34.91
N VAL A 196 -17.20 -26.41 34.36
CA VAL A 196 -18.43 -25.69 34.01
C VAL A 196 -19.57 -26.30 34.80
N ALA A 197 -20.40 -25.45 35.40
CA ALA A 197 -21.59 -25.88 36.11
C ALA A 197 -22.76 -26.02 35.12
N LEU A 198 -23.29 -27.23 35.01
CA LEU A 198 -24.49 -27.52 34.24
C LEU A 198 -25.72 -27.58 35.14
N LEU A 199 -26.86 -27.22 34.57
CA LEU A 199 -28.17 -27.47 35.16
C LEU A 199 -28.82 -28.64 34.43
N ARG A 200 -29.11 -29.74 35.15
CA ARG A 200 -29.84 -30.88 34.59
C ARG A 200 -30.92 -31.31 35.57
N ASN A 201 -32.18 -31.23 35.15
CA ASN A 201 -33.35 -31.53 35.99
C ASN A 201 -33.40 -30.73 37.30
N GLY A 202 -32.90 -29.49 37.31
CA GLY A 202 -32.84 -28.64 38.51
C GLY A 202 -31.68 -28.94 39.47
N GLU A 203 -30.86 -29.96 39.19
CA GLU A 203 -29.63 -30.24 39.95
C GLU A 203 -28.41 -29.63 39.27
N LYS A 204 -27.59 -28.94 40.06
CA LYS A 204 -26.28 -28.43 39.63
C LYS A 204 -25.28 -29.59 39.56
N ARG A 205 -24.62 -29.76 38.41
CA ARG A 205 -23.50 -30.70 38.26
C ARG A 205 -22.32 -30.00 37.61
N GLU A 206 -21.15 -30.12 38.23
CA GLU A 206 -19.91 -29.67 37.62
C GLU A 206 -19.40 -30.70 36.63
N ARG A 207 -18.94 -30.23 35.48
CA ARG A 207 -18.25 -31.07 34.50
C ARG A 207 -16.98 -30.40 34.03
N GLU A 208 -15.94 -31.20 33.87
CA GLU A 208 -14.71 -30.73 33.26
C GLU A 208 -14.86 -30.62 31.75
N VAL A 209 -14.48 -29.47 31.22
CA VAL A 209 -14.50 -29.15 29.80
C VAL A 209 -13.09 -28.82 29.35
N ILE A 210 -12.79 -29.15 28.09
CA ILE A 210 -11.56 -28.73 27.42
C ILE A 210 -11.94 -27.58 26.50
N ILE A 211 -11.34 -26.42 26.73
CA ILE A 211 -11.56 -25.24 25.91
C ILE A 211 -10.55 -25.15 24.76
N GLY A 212 -11.02 -24.59 23.65
CA GLY A 212 -10.23 -24.24 22.48
C GLY A 212 -9.89 -22.75 22.51
N GLU A 213 -10.29 -22.06 21.45
CA GLU A 213 -10.10 -20.63 21.34
C GLU A 213 -11.08 -19.84 22.20
N ARG A 214 -10.67 -18.65 22.61
CA ARG A 214 -11.54 -17.72 23.35
C ARG A 214 -11.52 -16.35 22.69
N ASN A 215 -12.66 -15.68 22.73
CA ASN A 215 -12.75 -14.25 22.42
C ASN A 215 -13.17 -13.49 23.70
N ASP A 216 -13.48 -12.20 23.56
CA ASP A 216 -13.78 -11.34 24.71
C ASP A 216 -15.12 -11.68 25.42
N THR A 217 -16.00 -12.43 24.76
CA THR A 217 -17.35 -12.74 25.26
C THR A 217 -17.59 -14.22 25.52
N ASP A 218 -16.99 -15.08 24.72
CA ASP A 218 -17.29 -16.49 24.58
C ASP A 218 -16.02 -17.32 24.49
N VAL A 219 -16.15 -18.59 24.88
CA VAL A 219 -15.09 -19.58 24.77
C VAL A 219 -15.59 -20.81 24.03
N GLU A 220 -14.76 -21.30 23.11
CA GLU A 220 -15.00 -22.54 22.38
C GLU A 220 -14.80 -23.74 23.31
N VAL A 221 -15.76 -24.67 23.31
CA VAL A 221 -15.69 -25.93 24.04
C VAL A 221 -15.42 -27.06 23.05
N VAL A 222 -14.20 -27.60 23.11
CA VAL A 222 -13.74 -28.68 22.21
C VAL A 222 -14.24 -30.04 22.71
N LYS A 223 -14.28 -30.24 24.03
CA LYS A 223 -14.80 -31.46 24.66
C LYS A 223 -15.44 -31.17 26.01
N GLY A 224 -16.41 -32.02 26.38
CA GLY A 224 -17.01 -32.04 27.71
C GLY A 224 -18.46 -31.57 27.75
N LEU A 225 -18.94 -30.87 26.72
CA LEU A 225 -20.34 -30.46 26.62
C LEU A 225 -20.95 -30.95 25.32
N GLU A 226 -22.25 -31.21 25.35
CA GLU A 226 -23.05 -31.54 24.18
C GLU A 226 -24.00 -30.39 23.83
N ALA A 227 -24.39 -30.29 22.56
CA ALA A 227 -25.36 -29.30 22.14
C ALA A 227 -26.71 -29.54 22.84
N GLY A 228 -27.22 -28.52 23.55
CA GLY A 228 -28.44 -28.60 24.36
C GLY A 228 -28.19 -28.72 25.87
N ASP A 229 -26.95 -28.87 26.31
CA ASP A 229 -26.59 -28.78 27.73
C ASP A 229 -26.82 -27.35 28.26
N GLU A 230 -27.59 -27.20 29.35
CA GLU A 230 -27.82 -25.90 30.01
C GLU A 230 -26.66 -25.57 30.96
N VAL A 231 -26.01 -24.42 30.76
CA VAL A 231 -24.88 -23.95 31.56
C VAL A 231 -25.27 -22.76 32.44
N ILE A 232 -24.72 -22.72 33.66
CA ILE A 232 -25.01 -21.66 34.62
C ILE A 232 -24.04 -20.50 34.38
N ILE A 233 -24.55 -19.37 33.90
CA ILE A 233 -23.80 -18.14 33.56
C ILE A 233 -23.51 -17.21 34.77
N GLY A 234 -23.95 -17.61 35.96
CA GLY A 234 -23.73 -16.88 37.21
C GLY A 234 -24.73 -17.28 38.29
N GLU A 235 -24.27 -17.38 39.53
CA GLU A 235 -25.16 -17.48 40.70
C GLU A 235 -25.52 -16.06 41.14
N SER A 236 -26.80 -15.70 41.06
CA SER A 236 -27.30 -14.56 41.85
C SER A 236 -27.13 -14.94 43.31
N ARG A 237 -26.10 -14.42 43.98
CA ARG A 237 -26.00 -14.49 45.44
C ARG A 237 -27.12 -13.61 46.00
N PRO A 238 -28.16 -14.16 46.63
CA PRO A 238 -29.17 -13.35 47.30
C PRO A 238 -28.49 -12.76 48.54
N GLY A 239 -28.09 -11.48 48.50
CA GLY A 239 -27.53 -10.79 49.67
C GLY A 239 -26.42 -9.76 49.43
N ALA A 240 -25.97 -9.51 48.19
CA ALA A 240 -25.09 -8.37 47.92
C ALA A 240 -25.95 -7.12 47.63
N THR A 241 -26.18 -6.31 48.67
CA THR A 241 -26.87 -5.01 48.61
C THR A 241 -26.10 -4.04 47.68
N PRO A 242 -26.80 -3.16 46.93
CA PRO A 242 -26.18 -2.17 46.03
C PRO A 242 -25.24 -1.18 46.72
#